data_AF-A0A318XPC4-F1
#
_entry.id   AF-A0A318XPC4-F1
#
_cell.length_a   1.000
_cell.length_b   1.000
_cell.length_c   1.000
_cell.angle_alpha   90.00
_cell.angle_beta   90.00
_cell.angle_gamma   90.00
#
_symmetry.space_group_name_H-M   'P 1'
#
loop_
_entity.id
_entity.type
_entity.pdbx_description
1 polymer ?
#
loop_
_entity_poly.entity_id
_entity_poly.type
_entity_poly.pdbx_seq_one_letter_code
_entity_poly.pdbx_strand_id
1 'polypeptide(L)' 'MNAVKLVKKLLINTVLGAVLLAVINFIGLYFNFYIALNIYSALIIGVLGVPGLVLLIFLKFMI' A
#
# COMPACT_ATOMS: atom_id res chain seq x y z
N MET A 1 14.47 15.21 17.65
CA MET A 1 13.26 14.82 16.87
C MET A 1 12.90 13.40 17.29
N ASN A 2 11.89 13.25 18.16
CA ASN A 2 11.73 12.04 18.98
C ASN A 2 11.12 10.90 18.14
N ALA A 3 11.69 9.69 18.21
CA ALA A 3 11.31 8.52 17.42
C ALA A 3 9.80 8.21 17.42
N VAL A 4 9.10 8.57 18.50
CA VAL A 4 7.64 8.44 18.64
C VAL A 4 6.86 9.19 17.56
N LYS A 5 7.32 10.39 17.14
CA LYS A 5 6.67 11.15 16.06
C LYS A 5 6.87 10.48 14.70
N LEU A 6 7.99 9.81 14.49
CA LEU A 6 8.31 9.12 13.24
C LEU A 6 7.42 7.87 13.07
N VAL A 7 7.31 7.05 14.12
CA VAL A 7 6.47 5.84 14.13
C VAL A 7 4.99 6.19 13.93
N LYS A 8 4.50 7.25 14.59
CA LYS A 8 3.11 7.71 14.43
C LYS A 8 2.83 8.20 13.01
N LYS A 9 3.78 8.93 12.41
CA LYS A 9 3.68 9.40 11.02
C LYS A 9 3.73 8.23 10.02
N LEU A 10 4.56 7.22 10.28
CA LEU A 10 4.63 5.99 9.49
C LEU A 10 3.31 5.22 9.56
N LEU A 11 2.77 4.99 10.76
CA LEU A 11 1.48 4.30 10.93
C LEU A 11 0.35 5.02 10.18
N ILE A 12 0.26 6.34 10.26
CA ILE A 12 -0.75 7.12 9.53
C ILE A 12 -0.53 6.98 8.01
N ASN A 13 0.70 7.02 7.53
CA ASN A 13 1.02 6.82 6.11
C ASN A 13 0.73 5.39 5.64
N THR A 14 0.95 4.37 6.47
CA THR A 14 0.62 2.97 6.17
C THR A 14 -0.87 2.75 6.12
N VAL A 15 -1.64 3.32 7.06
CA VAL A 15 -3.11 3.28 7.05
C VAL A 15 -3.65 3.99 5.82
N LEU A 16 -3.17 5.20 5.52
CA LEU A 16 -3.53 5.92 4.29
C LEU A 16 -3.20 5.10 3.04
N GLY A 17 -2.02 4.47 2.99
CA GLY A 17 -1.64 3.56 1.92
C GLY A 17 -2.63 2.40 1.78
N ALA A 18 -2.93 1.70 2.87
CA ALA A 18 -3.88 0.57 2.86
C ALA A 18 -5.29 1.00 2.40
N VAL A 19 -5.76 2.18 2.82
CA VAL A 19 -7.03 2.76 2.38
C VAL A 19 -7.01 3.07 0.88
N LEU A 20 -5.94 3.71 0.40
CA LEU A 20 -5.72 3.95 -1.04
C LEU A 20 -5.70 2.63 -1.83
N LEU A 21 -5.10 1.56 -1.27
CA LEU A 21 -5.02 0.27 -1.94
C LEU A 21 -6.41 -0.33 -2.07
N ALA A 22 -7.21 -0.26 -1.00
CA ALA A 22 -8.57 -0.75 -1.00
C ALA A 22 -9.42 -0.02 -2.05
N VAL A 23 -9.30 1.30 -2.16
CA VAL A 23 -9.99 2.10 -3.18
C VAL A 23 -9.53 1.72 -4.59
N ILE A 24 -8.22 1.60 -4.81
CA ILE A 24 -7.66 1.18 -6.11
C ILE A 24 -8.05 -0.26 -6.44
N ASN A 25 -8.12 -1.18 -5.48
CA ASN A 25 -8.62 -2.54 -5.69
C ASN A 25 -10.09 -2.52 -6.11
N PHE A 26 -10.89 -1.66 -5.47
CA PHE A 26 -12.31 -1.52 -5.77
C PHE A 26 -12.56 -0.99 -7.18
N ILE A 27 -11.79 0.02 -7.61
CA ILE A 27 -11.82 0.54 -8.98
C ILE A 27 -11.18 -0.46 -9.94
N GLY A 28 -10.11 -1.12 -9.51
CA GLY A 28 -9.35 -2.11 -10.26
C GLY A 28 -10.16 -3.34 -10.62
N LEU A 29 -11.14 -3.73 -9.81
CA LEU A 29 -12.09 -4.80 -10.14
C LEU A 29 -12.77 -4.57 -11.49
N TYR A 30 -13.11 -3.32 -11.85
CA TYR A 30 -13.68 -2.99 -13.17
C TYR A 30 -12.68 -3.20 -14.32
N PHE A 31 -11.39 -3.19 -14.02
CA PHE A 31 -10.28 -3.44 -14.95
C PHE A 31 -9.69 -4.85 -14.82
N ASN A 32 -10.34 -5.77 -14.09
CA ASN A 32 -9.80 -7.10 -13.72
C ASN A 32 -8.45 -7.04 -12.97
N PHE A 33 -8.17 -5.91 -12.32
CA PHE A 33 -6.96 -5.63 -11.59
C PHE A 33 -7.21 -5.83 -10.09
N TYR A 34 -6.67 -6.91 -9.54
CA TYR A 34 -6.80 -7.23 -8.11
C TYR A 34 -5.45 -7.47 -7.45
N ILE A 35 -5.06 -6.66 -6.47
CA ILE A 35 -3.85 -6.90 -5.67
C ILE A 35 -4.25 -7.63 -4.39
N ALA A 36 -3.77 -8.87 -4.24
CA ALA A 36 -4.02 -9.64 -3.02
C ALA A 36 -3.23 -9.03 -1.85
N LEU A 37 -3.95 -8.65 -0.79
CA LEU A 37 -3.36 -8.23 0.49
C LEU A 37 -2.84 -9.45 1.25
N ASN A 38 -1.62 -9.88 0.91
CA ASN A 38 -0.89 -10.94 1.61
C ASN A 38 0.19 -10.36 2.54
N ILE A 39 0.79 -11.21 3.38
CA ILE A 39 1.84 -10.81 4.33
C ILE A 39 2.98 -10.04 3.67
N TYR A 40 3.39 -10.42 2.45
CA TYR A 40 4.45 -9.76 1.70
C TYR A 40 4.06 -8.34 1.26
N SER A 41 2.87 -8.19 0.69
CA SER A 41 2.32 -6.89 0.28
C SER A 41 2.10 -5.96 1.48
N ALA A 42 1.64 -6.49 2.61
CA ALA A 42 1.47 -5.73 3.84
C ALA A 42 2.82 -5.29 4.42
N LEU A 43 3.87 -6.09 4.31
CA LEU A 43 5.24 -5.73 4.68
C LEU A 43 5.80 -4.63 3.78
N ILE A 44 5.63 -4.75 2.47
CA ILE A 44 6.06 -3.76 1.47
C ILE A 44 5.33 -2.42 1.70
N ILE A 45 4.01 -2.43 1.86
CA ILE A 45 3.21 -1.24 2.16
C ILE A 45 3.50 -0.70 3.57
N GLY A 46 3.81 -1.57 4.54
CA GLY A 46 4.18 -1.18 5.89
C GLY A 46 5.51 -0.42 5.96
N VAL A 47 6.51 -0.90 5.22
CA VAL A 47 7.86 -0.31 5.19
C VAL A 47 7.93 0.91 4.26
N LEU A 48 7.33 0.82 3.07
CA LEU A 48 7.41 1.88 2.06
C LEU A 48 6.21 2.85 2.10
N GLY A 49 5.09 2.51 2.75
CA GLY A 49 3.88 3.33 2.75
C GLY A 49 3.22 3.44 1.37
N VAL A 50 2.81 4.66 1.01
CA VAL A 50 2.23 5.00 -0.31
C VAL A 50 3.15 4.60 -1.48
N PRO A 51 4.48 4.82 -1.45
CA PRO A 51 5.35 4.31 -2.53
C PRO A 51 5.32 2.78 -2.69
N GLY A 52 5.16 2.02 -1.61
CA GLY A 52 5.05 0.56 -1.66
C GLY A 52 3.78 0.10 -2.38
N LEU A 53 2.71 0.87 -2.26
CA LEU A 53 1.50 0.68 -3.05
C LEU A 53 1.73 0.84 -4.54
N VAL A 54 2.36 1.95 -4.93
CA VAL A 54 2.64 2.26 -6.33
C VAL A 54 3.53 1.18 -6.93
N LEU A 55 4.50 0.70 -6.16
CA LEU A 55 5.36 -0.43 -6.54
C LEU A 55 4.55 -1.70 -6.83
N LEU A 56 3.65 -2.08 -5.92
CA LEU A 56 2.80 -3.27 -6.12
C LEU A 56 1.89 -3.13 -7.33
N ILE A 57 1.38 -1.91 -7.58
CA ILE A 57 0.56 -1.63 -8.75
C ILE A 57 1.35 -1.78 -10.04
N PHE A 58 2.56 -1.20 -10.09
CA PHE A 58 3.47 -1.34 -11.22
C PHE A 58 3.86 -2.80 -11.48
N LEU A 59 4.19 -3.55 -10.43
CA LEU A 59 4.59 -4.95 -10.55
C LEU A 59 3.45 -5.81 -11.14
N LYS A 60 2.22 -5.53 -10.71
CA LYS A 60 1.01 -6.19 -11.18
C LYS A 60 0.63 -5.82 -12.63
N PHE A 61 1.14 -4.69 -13.14
CA PHE A 61 0.91 -4.26 -14.53
C PHE A 61 1.98 -4.80 -15.49
N MET A 62 3.19 -5.11 -14.99
CA MET A 62 4.28 -5.72 -15.77
C MET A 62 4.14 -7.24 -15.96
N ILE A 63 3.38 -7.91 -15.09
CA ILE A 63 3.15 -9.36 -15.08
C ILE A 63 1.72 -9.62 -15.55
#